data_AF-A0A897NUH0-F1
#
_entry.id   AF-A0A897NUH0-F1
#
_cell.length_a   1.000
_cell.length_b   1.000
_cell.length_c   1.000
_cell.angle_alpha   90.00
_cell.angle_beta   90.00
_cell.angle_gamma   90.00
#
_symmetry.space_group_name_H-M   'P 1'
#
loop_
_entity.id
_entity.type
_entity.pdbx_description
1 polymer ?
#
loop_
_entity_poly.entity_id
_entity_poly.type
_entity_poly.pdbx_seq_one_letter_code
_entity_poly.pdbx_strand_id
1 'polypeptide(L)'
;MKLAMIGFGQAGGKIVDKFLEYDDRTGSGIVRSAVAVNTAKADLLGLERVPEENRVLIGQTRVKGHGVGADNELGAEIAEEDIDEVQSVIDNIPVHEIDAFLIIAGLGGGTGSGGSPVLAKHLKRIYTEPVYGLGILPSSDEGGIYTLNAARSFQTFVREVDNLLVFDNDAWRKTGESMESGYEEINDEIVKRFGILFGAGEVTGDSEVAESVVDSSEIVNTLASGGVSTVGYAAEQVTRESSGGLLSRFKSDGSDDNMDAANTTNRITSLVRKAALGRLTLPCEIDGAERALLVLSGPPTELNRKGIERGRKWLEEQTGSMEVRGGDYPVSDSSYVASVILLSGVHNVPRIKELQQVAIEAQENIDEIRAESEENLEQLVEDDEDELDPLF
;
A
#
# COMPACT_ATOMS: atom_id res chain seq x y z
N MET A 1 -11.65 5.84 -7.23
CA MET A 1 -11.26 4.44 -7.45
C MET A 1 -11.93 3.56 -6.43
N LYS A 2 -12.88 2.73 -6.88
CA LYS A 2 -13.56 1.72 -6.06
C LYS A 2 -12.72 0.46 -5.99
N LEU A 3 -12.46 -0.01 -4.78
CA LEU A 3 -11.57 -1.15 -4.55
C LEU A 3 -12.30 -2.29 -3.83
N ALA A 4 -11.99 -3.52 -4.23
CA ALA A 4 -12.14 -4.68 -3.36
C ALA A 4 -10.83 -4.86 -2.58
N MET A 5 -10.85 -4.59 -1.29
CA MET A 5 -9.67 -4.71 -0.43
C MET A 5 -9.63 -6.07 0.25
N ILE A 6 -8.51 -6.78 0.14
CA ILE A 6 -8.28 -8.05 0.84
C ILE A 6 -7.08 -7.91 1.77
N GLY A 7 -7.33 -7.93 3.07
CA GLY A 7 -6.29 -7.94 4.09
C GLY A 7 -5.82 -9.37 4.36
N PHE A 8 -4.55 -9.67 4.09
CA PHE A 8 -3.97 -11.00 4.31
C PHE A 8 -3.02 -11.00 5.51
N GLY A 9 -3.30 -11.84 6.51
CA GLY A 9 -2.62 -11.87 7.80
C GLY A 9 -3.01 -10.70 8.71
N GLN A 10 -2.38 -10.63 9.89
CA GLN A 10 -2.75 -9.67 10.94
C GLN A 10 -2.61 -8.20 10.50
N ALA A 11 -1.45 -7.82 9.94
CA ALA A 11 -1.18 -6.45 9.50
C ALA A 11 -2.14 -6.03 8.37
N GLY A 12 -2.34 -6.92 7.38
CA GLY A 12 -3.27 -6.68 6.28
C GLY A 12 -4.70 -6.46 6.76
N GLY A 13 -5.18 -7.33 7.66
CA GLY A 13 -6.51 -7.20 8.27
C GLY A 13 -6.70 -5.86 9.00
N LYS A 14 -5.74 -5.47 9.86
CA LYS A 14 -5.81 -4.19 10.59
C LYS A 14 -5.81 -2.97 9.67
N ILE A 15 -5.04 -3.00 8.58
CA ILE A 15 -5.00 -1.88 7.62
C ILE A 15 -6.32 -1.78 6.85
N VAL A 16 -6.91 -2.91 6.42
CA VAL A 16 -8.24 -2.90 5.79
C VAL A 16 -9.30 -2.37 6.77
N ASP A 17 -9.24 -2.76 8.03
CA ASP A 17 -10.14 -2.28 9.07
C ASP A 17 -10.04 -0.74 9.24
N LYS A 18 -8.82 -0.19 9.22
CA LYS A 18 -8.59 1.25 9.22
C LYS A 18 -9.02 1.95 7.93
N PHE A 19 -8.93 1.30 6.77
CA PHE A 19 -9.50 1.84 5.53
C PHE A 19 -11.01 1.98 5.61
N LEU A 20 -11.71 0.99 6.18
CA LEU A 20 -13.16 1.07 6.40
C LEU A 20 -13.52 2.21 7.37
N GLU A 21 -12.75 2.38 8.45
CA GLU A 21 -12.92 3.52 9.36
C GLU A 21 -12.73 4.86 8.63
N TYR A 22 -11.69 4.97 7.80
CA TYR A 22 -11.44 6.16 7.00
C TYR A 22 -12.55 6.44 5.99
N ASP A 23 -13.02 5.42 5.29
CA ASP A 23 -14.07 5.54 4.27
C ASP A 23 -15.41 5.98 4.89
N ASP A 24 -15.78 5.41 6.04
CA ASP A 24 -16.95 5.81 6.85
C ASP A 24 -16.85 7.26 7.32
N ARG A 25 -15.66 7.66 7.83
CA ARG A 25 -15.42 9.02 8.33
C ARG A 25 -15.41 10.08 7.24
N THR A 26 -14.88 9.75 6.06
CA THR A 26 -14.67 10.72 4.97
C THR A 26 -15.78 10.68 3.93
N GLY A 27 -16.57 9.61 3.88
CA GLY A 27 -17.54 9.36 2.82
C GLY A 27 -16.89 9.15 1.45
N SER A 28 -15.62 8.69 1.40
CA SER A 28 -14.86 8.63 0.14
C SER A 28 -15.38 7.60 -0.87
N GLY A 29 -16.14 6.60 -0.41
CA GLY A 29 -16.67 5.51 -1.24
C GLY A 29 -15.60 4.62 -1.88
N ILE A 30 -14.38 4.59 -1.33
CA ILE A 30 -13.25 3.87 -1.94
C ILE A 30 -13.30 2.36 -1.65
N VAL A 31 -13.91 1.94 -0.53
CA VAL A 31 -13.96 0.52 -0.15
C VAL A 31 -15.30 -0.07 -0.57
N ARG A 32 -15.36 -0.65 -1.77
CA ARG A 32 -16.59 -1.27 -2.27
C ARG A 32 -16.87 -2.62 -1.60
N SER A 33 -15.80 -3.33 -1.27
CA SER A 33 -15.82 -4.56 -0.48
C SER A 33 -14.53 -4.70 0.31
N ALA A 34 -14.61 -5.35 1.48
CA ALA A 34 -13.49 -5.64 2.35
C ALA A 34 -13.56 -7.09 2.83
N VAL A 35 -12.45 -7.81 2.68
CA VAL A 35 -12.26 -9.19 3.13
C VAL A 35 -11.00 -9.26 3.99
N ALA A 36 -11.02 -10.04 5.06
CA ALA A 36 -9.84 -10.32 5.88
C ALA A 36 -9.58 -11.82 5.91
N VAL A 37 -8.37 -12.24 5.53
CA VAL A 37 -7.95 -13.65 5.49
C VAL A 37 -6.82 -13.84 6.48
N ASN A 38 -6.94 -14.81 7.39
CA ASN A 38 -5.86 -15.13 8.33
C ASN A 38 -5.92 -16.60 8.78
N THR A 39 -4.82 -17.09 9.34
CA THR A 39 -4.70 -18.42 9.97
C THR A 39 -4.83 -18.34 11.50
N ALA A 40 -4.82 -17.13 12.06
CA ALA A 40 -5.02 -16.87 13.48
C ALA A 40 -6.44 -16.35 13.74
N LYS A 41 -7.25 -17.15 14.47
CA LYS A 41 -8.65 -16.82 14.77
C LYS A 41 -8.79 -15.58 15.64
N ALA A 42 -7.90 -15.41 16.63
CA ALA A 42 -7.94 -14.28 17.54
C ALA A 42 -7.78 -12.93 16.81
N ASP A 43 -6.92 -12.89 15.78
CA ASP A 43 -6.72 -11.68 14.98
C ASP A 43 -7.98 -11.28 14.21
N LEU A 44 -8.68 -12.25 13.61
CA LEU A 44 -9.93 -12.00 12.89
C LEU A 44 -11.02 -11.50 13.85
N LEU A 45 -11.11 -12.08 15.05
CA LEU A 45 -12.06 -11.61 16.08
C LEU A 45 -11.75 -10.19 16.56
N GLY A 46 -10.49 -9.76 16.49
CA GLY A 46 -10.06 -8.43 16.88
C GLY A 46 -10.36 -7.31 15.89
N LEU A 47 -10.84 -7.62 14.68
CA LEU A 47 -11.25 -6.60 13.69
C LEU A 47 -12.60 -5.98 14.09
N GLU A 48 -12.73 -4.67 13.91
CA GLU A 48 -13.92 -3.92 14.37
C GLU A 48 -14.90 -3.61 13.23
N ARG A 49 -14.42 -3.38 12.01
CA ARG A 49 -15.19 -2.86 10.88
C ARG A 49 -15.41 -3.88 9.76
N VAL A 50 -14.47 -4.80 9.52
CA VAL A 50 -14.65 -5.86 8.51
C VAL A 50 -15.84 -6.75 8.90
N PRO A 51 -16.85 -6.99 8.05
CA PRO A 51 -18.00 -7.84 8.38
C PRO A 51 -17.59 -9.27 8.75
N GLU A 52 -18.26 -9.90 9.71
CA GLU A 52 -17.89 -11.24 10.19
C GLU A 52 -17.94 -12.29 9.07
N GLU A 53 -18.92 -12.18 8.18
CA GLU A 53 -19.07 -13.03 6.98
C GLU A 53 -17.91 -12.88 5.98
N ASN A 54 -17.16 -11.79 6.06
CA ASN A 54 -16.02 -11.51 5.20
C ASN A 54 -14.66 -11.79 5.90
N ARG A 55 -14.68 -12.41 7.08
CA ARG A 55 -13.49 -12.83 7.83
C ARG A 55 -13.22 -14.31 7.60
N VAL A 56 -12.29 -14.61 6.71
CA VAL A 56 -11.94 -15.98 6.30
C VAL A 56 -10.82 -16.52 7.19
N LEU A 57 -11.13 -17.54 7.97
CA LEU A 57 -10.14 -18.32 8.69
C LEU A 57 -9.69 -19.48 7.81
N ILE A 58 -8.41 -19.55 7.46
CA ILE A 58 -7.80 -20.66 6.70
C ILE A 58 -6.82 -21.45 7.58
N GLY A 59 -6.38 -22.64 7.14
CA GLY A 59 -5.38 -23.46 7.81
C GLY A 59 -5.87 -24.19 9.05
N GLN A 60 -7.18 -24.38 9.22
CA GLN A 60 -7.79 -25.02 10.39
C GLN A 60 -7.29 -26.48 10.54
N THR A 61 -7.01 -27.15 9.43
CA THR A 61 -6.46 -28.51 9.40
C THR A 61 -5.00 -28.56 9.88
N ARG A 62 -4.20 -27.54 9.53
CA ARG A 62 -2.76 -27.44 9.79
C ARG A 62 -2.41 -26.80 11.15
N VAL A 63 -2.98 -25.63 11.47
CA VAL A 63 -2.59 -24.81 12.65
C VAL A 63 -3.71 -24.56 13.67
N LYS A 64 -4.90 -25.12 13.44
CA LYS A 64 -6.04 -25.07 14.39
C LYS A 64 -6.43 -23.64 14.82
N GLY A 65 -6.20 -22.64 13.97
CA GLY A 65 -6.55 -21.25 14.24
C GLY A 65 -5.55 -20.46 15.11
N HIS A 66 -4.32 -20.96 15.31
CA HIS A 66 -3.30 -20.27 16.11
C HIS A 66 -2.31 -19.44 15.29
N GLY A 67 -2.43 -19.43 13.96
CA GLY A 67 -1.46 -18.81 13.07
C GLY A 67 -0.29 -19.71 12.71
N VAL A 68 0.46 -19.31 11.69
CA VAL A 68 1.71 -19.99 11.24
C VAL A 68 2.97 -19.36 11.83
N GLY A 69 2.81 -18.35 12.70
CA GLY A 69 3.94 -17.54 13.18
C GLY A 69 4.66 -16.82 12.02
N ALA A 70 5.98 -16.96 11.97
CA ALA A 70 6.84 -16.42 10.93
C ALA A 70 7.20 -17.46 9.85
N ASP A 71 6.48 -18.58 9.76
CA ASP A 71 6.68 -19.57 8.70
C ASP A 71 5.89 -19.16 7.44
N ASN A 72 6.58 -18.54 6.48
CA ASN A 72 5.94 -18.07 5.25
C ASN A 72 5.75 -19.17 4.19
N GLU A 73 6.54 -20.25 4.24
CA GLU A 73 6.35 -21.41 3.38
C GLU A 73 5.06 -22.14 3.76
N LEU A 74 4.86 -22.41 5.06
CA LEU A 74 3.60 -22.96 5.56
C LEU A 74 2.41 -22.01 5.29
N GLY A 75 2.63 -20.71 5.38
CA GLY A 75 1.61 -19.70 5.03
C GLY A 75 1.17 -19.78 3.57
N ALA A 76 2.11 -20.01 2.65
CA ALA A 76 1.82 -20.21 1.22
C ALA A 76 1.10 -21.53 0.96
N GLU A 77 1.57 -22.65 1.55
CA GLU A 77 0.92 -23.96 1.43
C GLU A 77 -0.54 -23.92 1.85
N ILE A 78 -0.83 -23.33 3.01
CA ILE A 78 -2.20 -23.20 3.52
C ILE A 78 -3.05 -22.33 2.59
N ALA A 79 -2.49 -21.23 2.08
CA ALA A 79 -3.20 -20.36 1.15
C ALA A 79 -3.53 -21.06 -0.18
N GLU A 80 -2.68 -21.98 -0.64
CA GLU A 80 -2.94 -22.81 -1.82
C GLU A 80 -3.98 -23.90 -1.54
N GLU A 81 -3.87 -24.60 -0.41
CA GLU A 81 -4.78 -25.67 0.01
C GLU A 81 -6.22 -25.14 0.20
N ASP A 82 -6.36 -23.98 0.86
CA ASP A 82 -7.65 -23.42 1.26
C ASP A 82 -8.09 -22.24 0.37
N ILE A 83 -7.52 -22.10 -0.84
CA ILE A 83 -7.83 -20.98 -1.74
C ILE A 83 -9.32 -20.90 -2.10
N ASP A 84 -9.99 -22.04 -2.19
CA ASP A 84 -11.43 -22.12 -2.48
C ASP A 84 -12.28 -21.52 -1.35
N GLU A 85 -11.83 -21.60 -0.08
CA GLU A 85 -12.51 -20.94 1.04
C GLU A 85 -12.46 -19.42 0.88
N VAL A 86 -11.29 -18.88 0.52
CA VAL A 86 -11.11 -17.45 0.23
C VAL A 86 -11.95 -17.02 -0.96
N GLN A 87 -11.89 -17.77 -2.06
CA GLN A 87 -12.63 -17.49 -3.28
C GLN A 87 -14.14 -17.47 -3.04
N SER A 88 -14.68 -18.37 -2.21
CA SER A 88 -16.11 -18.42 -1.91
C SER A 88 -16.66 -17.13 -1.29
N VAL A 89 -15.83 -16.40 -0.53
CA VAL A 89 -16.18 -15.09 0.02
C VAL A 89 -16.01 -13.99 -1.03
N ILE A 90 -14.95 -14.07 -1.84
CA ILE A 90 -14.71 -13.15 -2.96
C ILE A 90 -15.82 -13.21 -4.01
N ASP A 91 -16.45 -14.37 -4.22
CA ASP A 91 -17.59 -14.53 -5.15
C ASP A 91 -18.81 -13.68 -4.77
N ASN A 92 -18.91 -13.25 -3.50
CA ASN A 92 -19.99 -12.35 -3.06
C ASN A 92 -19.68 -10.87 -3.36
N ILE A 93 -18.48 -10.55 -3.83
CA ILE A 93 -18.08 -9.19 -4.17
C ILE A 93 -18.72 -8.80 -5.51
N PRO A 94 -19.36 -7.61 -5.63
CA PRO A 94 -19.84 -7.11 -6.90
C PRO A 94 -18.66 -6.62 -7.76
N VAL A 95 -17.92 -7.55 -8.37
CA VAL A 95 -16.68 -7.25 -9.12
C VAL A 95 -16.91 -6.27 -10.29
N HIS A 96 -18.11 -6.26 -10.87
CA HIS A 96 -18.48 -5.28 -11.91
C HIS A 96 -18.61 -3.83 -11.40
N GLU A 97 -18.53 -3.61 -10.09
CA GLU A 97 -18.58 -2.28 -9.45
C GLU A 97 -17.23 -1.82 -8.88
N ILE A 98 -16.16 -2.60 -9.07
CA ILE A 98 -14.80 -2.23 -8.63
C ILE A 98 -13.92 -1.86 -9.82
N ASP A 99 -12.98 -0.96 -9.59
CA ASP A 99 -11.94 -0.61 -10.56
C ASP A 99 -10.72 -1.53 -10.46
N ALA A 100 -10.45 -2.09 -9.27
CA ALA A 100 -9.33 -2.99 -9.02
C ALA A 100 -9.48 -3.78 -7.71
N PHE A 101 -8.72 -4.87 -7.60
CA PHE A 101 -8.44 -5.55 -6.34
C PHE A 101 -7.19 -4.93 -5.68
N LEU A 102 -7.21 -4.80 -4.35
CA LEU A 102 -6.05 -4.38 -3.56
C LEU A 102 -5.79 -5.41 -2.45
N ILE A 103 -4.71 -6.18 -2.59
CA ILE A 103 -4.27 -7.15 -1.58
C ILE A 103 -3.27 -6.46 -0.64
N ILE A 104 -3.61 -6.38 0.64
CA ILE A 104 -2.81 -5.70 1.66
C ILE A 104 -2.18 -6.74 2.58
N ALA A 105 -0.86 -6.74 2.74
CA ALA A 105 -0.17 -7.73 3.55
C ALA A 105 1.14 -7.21 4.16
N GLY A 106 1.44 -7.67 5.38
CA GLY A 106 2.77 -7.55 5.96
C GLY A 106 3.70 -8.61 5.40
N LEU A 107 4.81 -8.20 4.80
CA LEU A 107 5.70 -9.12 4.07
C LEU A 107 6.64 -9.90 5.00
N GLY A 108 6.86 -9.41 6.22
CA GLY A 108 7.75 -10.07 7.19
C GLY A 108 7.12 -11.21 7.99
N GLY A 109 5.79 -11.32 8.05
CA GLY A 109 5.10 -12.38 8.80
C GLY A 109 5.16 -13.75 8.11
N GLY A 110 4.34 -14.71 8.56
CA GLY A 110 4.14 -15.98 7.84
C GLY A 110 2.91 -15.95 6.94
N THR A 111 1.71 -15.76 7.50
CA THR A 111 0.43 -15.83 6.77
C THR A 111 0.34 -14.83 5.62
N GLY A 112 0.55 -13.54 5.89
CA GLY A 112 0.49 -12.49 4.88
C GLY A 112 1.59 -12.65 3.83
N SER A 113 2.81 -12.87 4.30
CA SER A 113 4.02 -13.05 3.48
C SER A 113 3.88 -14.17 2.45
N GLY A 114 3.41 -15.36 2.88
CA GLY A 114 3.25 -16.52 2.02
C GLY A 114 1.95 -16.52 1.22
N GLY A 115 0.85 -16.08 1.80
CA GLY A 115 -0.47 -16.19 1.20
C GLY A 115 -0.86 -15.07 0.24
N SER A 116 -0.34 -13.84 0.42
CA SER A 116 -0.70 -12.72 -0.45
C SER A 116 -0.26 -12.89 -1.91
N PRO A 117 0.94 -13.43 -2.22
CA PRO A 117 1.33 -13.71 -3.61
C PRO A 117 0.51 -14.84 -4.24
N VAL A 118 0.16 -15.86 -3.45
CA VAL A 118 -0.71 -16.98 -3.88
C VAL A 118 -2.08 -16.45 -4.30
N LEU A 119 -2.69 -15.61 -3.45
CA LEU A 119 -3.97 -14.98 -3.77
C LEU A 119 -3.88 -14.07 -4.99
N ALA A 120 -2.82 -13.25 -5.10
CA ALA A 120 -2.64 -12.37 -6.26
C ALA A 120 -2.63 -13.13 -7.57
N LYS A 121 -1.83 -14.21 -7.63
CA LYS A 121 -1.76 -15.12 -8.77
C LYS A 121 -3.11 -15.77 -9.08
N HIS A 122 -3.87 -16.13 -8.05
CA HIS A 122 -5.20 -16.71 -8.20
C HIS A 122 -6.18 -15.69 -8.81
N LEU A 123 -6.27 -14.48 -8.26
CA LEU A 123 -7.17 -13.44 -8.75
C LEU A 123 -6.88 -13.06 -10.20
N LYS A 124 -5.61 -12.89 -10.58
CA LYS A 124 -5.22 -12.56 -11.96
C LYS A 124 -5.56 -13.64 -12.99
N ARG A 125 -5.82 -14.87 -12.55
CA ARG A 125 -6.26 -15.96 -13.45
C ARG A 125 -7.77 -15.93 -13.71
N ILE A 126 -8.54 -15.36 -12.80
CA ILE A 126 -10.01 -15.44 -12.80
C ILE A 126 -10.63 -14.12 -13.25
N TYR A 127 -10.04 -13.00 -12.82
CA TYR A 127 -10.57 -11.66 -13.02
C TYR A 127 -9.76 -10.87 -14.04
N THR A 128 -10.42 -9.91 -14.69
CA THR A 128 -9.79 -9.03 -15.69
C THR A 128 -9.36 -7.69 -15.10
N GLU A 129 -9.96 -7.31 -13.98
CA GLU A 129 -9.66 -6.11 -13.21
C GLU A 129 -8.22 -6.18 -12.69
N PRO A 130 -7.48 -5.05 -12.67
CA PRO A 130 -6.13 -5.01 -12.11
C PRO A 130 -6.08 -5.53 -10.67
N VAL A 131 -5.03 -6.26 -10.35
CA VAL A 131 -4.74 -6.76 -9.00
C VAL A 131 -3.49 -6.08 -8.49
N TYR A 132 -3.66 -5.16 -7.54
CA TYR A 132 -2.56 -4.45 -6.90
C TYR A 132 -2.19 -5.07 -5.55
N GLY A 133 -0.93 -4.94 -5.17
CA GLY A 133 -0.45 -5.25 -3.82
C GLY A 133 -0.16 -3.97 -3.04
N LEU A 134 -0.48 -3.95 -1.75
CA LEU A 134 0.09 -3.03 -0.76
C LEU A 134 0.93 -3.85 0.23
N GLY A 135 2.24 -3.87 -0.01
CA GLY A 135 3.22 -4.62 0.77
C GLY A 135 3.83 -3.77 1.88
N ILE A 136 3.72 -4.24 3.12
CA ILE A 136 4.31 -3.58 4.28
C ILE A 136 5.61 -4.26 4.66
N LEU A 137 6.74 -3.56 4.54
CA LEU A 137 8.06 -4.05 4.94
C LEU A 137 8.23 -3.96 6.46
N PRO A 138 8.90 -4.94 7.09
CA PRO A 138 9.15 -4.92 8.52
C PRO A 138 10.18 -3.85 8.88
N SER A 139 10.18 -3.41 10.14
CA SER A 139 11.28 -2.60 10.68
C SER A 139 12.54 -3.43 10.87
N SER A 140 13.71 -2.79 10.79
CA SER A 140 15.02 -3.43 10.92
C SER A 140 15.27 -4.06 12.31
N ASP A 141 14.54 -3.64 13.34
CA ASP A 141 14.62 -4.13 14.71
C ASP A 141 13.68 -5.30 15.02
N GLU A 142 12.79 -5.68 14.09
CA GLU A 142 11.88 -6.83 14.30
C GLU A 142 12.64 -8.17 14.31
N GLY A 143 13.80 -8.25 13.65
CA GLY A 143 14.70 -9.40 13.66
C GLY A 143 14.89 -10.06 12.29
N GLY A 144 15.97 -10.84 12.15
CA GLY A 144 16.42 -11.37 10.85
C GLY A 144 15.41 -12.25 10.11
N ILE A 145 14.59 -13.02 10.84
CA ILE A 145 13.56 -13.88 10.24
C ILE A 145 12.51 -13.06 9.47
N TYR A 146 12.08 -11.91 10.02
CA TYR A 146 11.09 -11.05 9.36
C TYR A 146 11.68 -10.39 8.12
N THR A 147 12.94 -9.95 8.16
CA THR A 147 13.64 -9.41 6.99
C THR A 147 13.78 -10.46 5.90
N LEU A 148 14.12 -11.70 6.24
CA LEU A 148 14.22 -12.81 5.28
C LEU A 148 12.86 -13.13 4.65
N ASN A 149 11.80 -13.21 5.45
CA ASN A 149 10.44 -13.41 4.96
C ASN A 149 10.02 -12.31 4.01
N ALA A 150 10.28 -11.05 4.37
CA ALA A 150 9.98 -9.90 3.55
C ALA A 150 10.73 -9.96 2.22
N ALA A 151 11.99 -10.36 2.22
CA ALA A 151 12.78 -10.50 1.01
C ALA A 151 12.20 -11.57 0.05
N ARG A 152 11.88 -12.76 0.56
CA ARG A 152 11.27 -13.86 -0.21
C ARG A 152 9.89 -13.49 -0.74
N SER A 153 9.04 -12.94 0.12
CA SER A 153 7.68 -12.53 -0.24
C SER A 153 7.69 -11.39 -1.25
N PHE A 154 8.51 -10.36 -1.04
CA PHE A 154 8.62 -9.24 -1.98
C PHE A 154 8.98 -9.71 -3.39
N GLN A 155 9.97 -10.61 -3.53
CA GLN A 155 10.37 -11.15 -4.83
C GLN A 155 9.23 -11.88 -5.56
N THR A 156 8.37 -12.58 -4.82
CA THR A 156 7.25 -13.31 -5.40
C THR A 156 6.10 -12.35 -5.68
N PHE A 157 5.71 -11.56 -4.69
CA PHE A 157 4.54 -10.69 -4.75
C PHE A 157 4.62 -9.69 -5.89
N VAL A 158 5.76 -9.02 -6.07
CA VAL A 158 5.96 -8.03 -7.15
C VAL A 158 5.77 -8.62 -8.56
N ARG A 159 5.93 -9.94 -8.73
CA ARG A 159 5.74 -10.63 -10.01
C ARG A 159 4.29 -11.07 -10.22
N GLU A 160 3.53 -11.25 -9.14
CA GLU A 160 2.18 -11.79 -9.16
C GLU A 160 1.10 -10.71 -9.07
N VAL A 161 1.46 -9.43 -8.85
CA VAL A 161 0.55 -8.28 -8.95
C VAL A 161 0.81 -7.47 -10.22
N ASP A 162 -0.18 -6.67 -10.64
CA ASP A 162 0.01 -5.69 -11.71
C ASP A 162 0.88 -4.51 -11.27
N ASN A 163 0.87 -4.16 -9.98
CA ASN A 163 1.78 -3.20 -9.37
C ASN A 163 1.84 -3.41 -7.86
N LEU A 164 3.03 -3.30 -7.27
CA LEU A 164 3.23 -3.39 -5.83
C LEU A 164 3.51 -2.01 -5.23
N LEU A 165 2.49 -1.44 -4.57
CA LEU A 165 2.63 -0.29 -3.69
C LEU A 165 3.34 -0.75 -2.41
N VAL A 166 4.34 -0.01 -1.98
CA VAL A 166 5.15 -0.40 -0.82
C VAL A 166 5.14 0.67 0.27
N PHE A 167 5.04 0.20 1.50
CA PHE A 167 5.23 1.00 2.70
C PHE A 167 6.31 0.34 3.58
N ASP A 168 7.30 1.12 4.00
CA ASP A 168 8.43 0.63 4.79
C ASP A 168 8.30 1.05 6.25
N ASN A 169 7.92 0.14 7.16
CA ASN A 169 7.74 0.48 8.57
C ASN A 169 8.99 1.11 9.19
N ASP A 170 10.18 0.70 8.74
CA ASP A 170 11.46 1.23 9.22
C ASP A 170 11.56 2.75 9.02
N ALA A 171 11.05 3.27 7.91
CA ALA A 171 11.07 4.69 7.58
C ALA A 171 10.07 5.53 8.41
N TRP A 172 9.06 4.89 8.98
CA TRP A 172 7.92 5.55 9.65
C TRP A 172 7.90 5.37 11.16
N ARG A 173 8.71 4.46 11.69
CA ARG A 173 8.85 4.23 13.13
C ARG A 173 9.32 5.47 13.89
N LYS A 174 8.71 5.71 15.05
CA LYS A 174 9.10 6.77 16.00
C LYS A 174 9.80 6.17 17.20
N THR A 175 10.91 6.77 17.60
CA THR A 175 11.67 6.32 18.78
C THR A 175 10.91 6.62 20.06
N GLY A 176 10.71 5.60 20.91
CA GLY A 176 10.18 5.76 22.27
C GLY A 176 8.69 5.46 22.44
N GLU A 177 8.00 5.00 21.39
CA GLU A 177 6.60 4.56 21.45
C GLU A 177 6.49 3.06 21.74
N SER A 178 5.33 2.63 22.24
CA SER A 178 5.01 1.21 22.34
C SER A 178 4.82 0.60 20.94
N MET A 179 5.05 -0.70 20.81
CA MET A 179 4.88 -1.39 19.52
C MET A 179 3.44 -1.27 18.98
N GLU A 180 2.44 -1.41 19.85
CA GLU A 180 1.03 -1.30 19.47
C GLU A 180 0.64 0.10 19.02
N SER A 181 0.99 1.13 19.80
CA SER A 181 0.71 2.53 19.43
C SER A 181 1.47 2.94 18.16
N GLY A 182 2.71 2.45 17.99
CA GLY A 182 3.51 2.74 16.80
C GLY A 182 2.86 2.17 15.53
N TYR A 183 2.31 0.96 15.59
CA TYR A 183 1.59 0.39 14.45
C TYR A 183 0.27 1.08 14.16
N GLU A 184 -0.46 1.55 15.18
CA GLU A 184 -1.69 2.33 14.97
C GLU A 184 -1.39 3.63 14.20
N GLU A 185 -0.38 4.38 14.62
CA GLU A 185 0.02 5.60 13.92
C GLU A 185 0.56 5.34 12.50
N ILE A 186 1.30 4.25 12.30
CA ILE A 186 1.74 3.82 10.98
C ILE A 186 0.53 3.51 10.09
N ASN A 187 -0.47 2.80 10.59
CA ASN A 187 -1.68 2.47 9.84
C ASN A 187 -2.46 3.74 9.46
N ASP A 188 -2.55 4.73 10.35
CA ASP A 188 -3.13 6.03 10.05
C ASP A 188 -2.38 6.74 8.91
N GLU A 189 -1.04 6.72 8.94
CA GLU A 189 -0.21 7.32 7.90
C GLU A 189 -0.33 6.57 6.55
N ILE A 190 -0.49 5.24 6.55
CA ILE A 190 -0.81 4.44 5.35
C ILE A 190 -2.15 4.91 4.78
N VAL A 191 -3.22 4.77 5.56
CA VAL A 191 -4.59 5.00 5.11
C VAL A 191 -4.81 6.45 4.68
N LYS A 192 -4.18 7.42 5.34
CA LYS A 192 -4.25 8.83 4.94
C LYS A 192 -3.70 9.10 3.55
N ARG A 193 -2.61 8.44 3.15
CA ARG A 193 -1.97 8.63 1.84
C ARG A 193 -2.75 7.95 0.74
N PHE A 194 -2.99 6.67 0.94
CA PHE A 194 -3.67 5.84 -0.05
C PHE A 194 -5.16 6.16 -0.14
N GLY A 195 -5.81 6.57 0.96
CA GLY A 195 -7.19 7.02 0.97
C GLY A 195 -7.42 8.26 0.10
N ILE A 196 -6.52 9.26 0.18
CA ILE A 196 -6.59 10.44 -0.71
C ILE A 196 -6.26 10.05 -2.16
N LEU A 197 -5.25 9.20 -2.37
CA LEU A 197 -4.87 8.74 -3.71
C LEU A 197 -6.04 8.04 -4.42
N PHE A 198 -6.71 7.10 -3.75
CA PHE A 198 -7.81 6.33 -4.33
C PHE A 198 -9.14 7.09 -4.34
N GLY A 199 -9.36 7.98 -3.36
CA GLY A 199 -10.55 8.83 -3.29
C GLY A 199 -10.66 9.82 -4.43
N ALA A 200 -9.52 10.24 -4.99
CA ALA A 200 -9.47 11.16 -6.13
C ALA A 200 -10.35 10.71 -7.30
N GLY A 201 -10.43 9.40 -7.57
CA GLY A 201 -11.19 8.85 -8.70
C GLY A 201 -12.72 8.79 -8.55
N GLU A 202 -13.31 9.19 -7.41
CA GLU A 202 -14.76 9.04 -7.14
C GLU A 202 -15.59 10.34 -7.22
N VAL A 203 -15.03 11.44 -7.74
CA VAL A 203 -15.75 12.72 -7.78
C VAL A 203 -16.96 12.64 -8.72
N THR A 204 -18.14 12.46 -8.13
CA THR A 204 -19.42 12.36 -8.83
C THR A 204 -19.99 13.75 -9.11
N GLY A 205 -19.72 14.26 -10.31
CA GLY A 205 -20.60 15.06 -11.19
C GLY A 205 -21.35 16.34 -10.73
N ASP A 206 -21.61 16.60 -9.45
CA ASP A 206 -22.62 17.58 -9.02
C ASP A 206 -22.13 18.70 -8.10
N SER A 207 -20.82 18.80 -7.83
CA SER A 207 -20.24 19.89 -7.03
C SER A 207 -19.38 20.85 -7.86
N GLU A 208 -19.56 22.14 -7.60
CA GLU A 208 -19.03 23.31 -8.30
C GLU A 208 -17.58 23.18 -8.80
N VAL A 209 -17.41 23.39 -10.11
CA VAL A 209 -16.19 23.79 -10.84
C VAL A 209 -14.88 23.12 -10.36
N ALA A 210 -14.74 21.81 -10.63
CA ALA A 210 -13.44 21.18 -10.69
C ALA A 210 -12.75 21.49 -12.04
N GLU A 211 -11.49 21.90 -12.03
CA GLU A 211 -10.79 22.35 -13.25
C GLU A 211 -10.11 21.18 -14.01
N SER A 212 -9.75 20.08 -13.31
CA SER A 212 -9.24 18.82 -13.89
C SER A 212 -9.28 17.69 -12.85
N VAL A 213 -10.40 17.00 -12.73
CA VAL A 213 -10.59 15.87 -11.79
C VAL A 213 -9.71 14.67 -12.19
N VAL A 214 -9.07 14.03 -11.20
CA VAL A 214 -8.40 12.73 -11.40
C VAL A 214 -9.48 11.65 -11.46
N ASP A 215 -9.51 10.83 -12.50
CA ASP A 215 -10.39 9.65 -12.52
C ASP A 215 -9.60 8.37 -12.13
N SER A 216 -10.33 7.26 -11.93
CA SER A 216 -9.70 5.96 -11.67
C SER A 216 -8.76 5.51 -12.80
N SER A 217 -9.02 5.92 -14.05
CA SER A 217 -8.20 5.55 -15.21
C SER A 217 -6.81 6.18 -15.15
N GLU A 218 -6.67 7.40 -14.64
CA GLU A 218 -5.38 8.06 -14.43
C GLU A 218 -4.51 7.30 -13.40
N ILE A 219 -5.13 6.75 -12.35
CA ILE A 219 -4.44 5.89 -11.37
C ILE A 219 -4.02 4.58 -12.02
N VAL A 220 -4.95 3.89 -12.70
CA VAL A 220 -4.68 2.61 -13.38
C VAL A 220 -3.56 2.77 -14.41
N ASN A 221 -3.62 3.80 -15.26
CA ASN A 221 -2.60 4.07 -16.27
C ASN A 221 -1.23 4.39 -15.66
N THR A 222 -1.21 5.07 -14.50
CA THR A 222 0.05 5.34 -13.79
C THR A 222 0.66 4.05 -13.27
N LEU A 223 -0.14 3.15 -12.69
CA LEU A 223 0.31 1.86 -12.15
C LEU A 223 0.60 0.81 -13.23
N ALA A 224 0.09 0.99 -14.45
CA ALA A 224 0.26 0.04 -15.56
C ALA A 224 1.71 -0.12 -16.07
N SER A 225 2.68 0.63 -15.54
CA SER A 225 4.11 0.34 -15.76
C SER A 225 4.56 -0.95 -15.08
N GLY A 226 3.79 -1.38 -14.07
CA GLY A 226 4.16 -2.45 -13.18
C GLY A 226 5.33 -2.13 -12.28
N GLY A 227 5.86 -3.18 -11.66
CA GLY A 227 6.96 -3.08 -10.70
C GLY A 227 6.52 -2.50 -9.36
N VAL A 228 7.36 -1.61 -8.83
CA VAL A 228 7.23 -1.07 -7.48
C VAL A 228 6.78 0.38 -7.55
N SER A 229 5.87 0.75 -6.65
CA SER A 229 5.40 2.13 -6.49
C SER A 229 5.57 2.63 -5.06
N THR A 230 5.80 3.94 -4.95
CA THR A 230 5.90 4.66 -3.67
C THR A 230 5.02 5.91 -3.69
N VAL A 231 4.62 6.38 -2.52
CA VAL A 231 3.74 7.55 -2.38
C VAL A 231 4.40 8.62 -1.51
N GLY A 232 4.45 9.84 -2.05
CA GLY A 232 4.80 11.07 -1.34
C GLY A 232 3.56 11.81 -0.84
N TYR A 233 3.70 12.49 0.30
CA TYR A 233 2.59 13.23 0.92
C TYR A 233 3.05 14.49 1.63
N ALA A 234 2.31 15.57 1.44
CA ALA A 234 2.41 16.76 2.27
C ALA A 234 1.04 17.43 2.40
N ALA A 235 0.78 18.06 3.54
CA ALA A 235 -0.43 18.86 3.74
C ALA A 235 -0.15 20.09 4.58
N GLU A 236 -1.03 21.08 4.41
CA GLU A 236 -1.03 22.34 5.14
C GLU A 236 -2.46 22.69 5.53
N GLN A 237 -2.63 23.20 6.75
CA GLN A 237 -3.93 23.67 7.22
C GLN A 237 -4.24 25.02 6.58
N VAL A 238 -5.45 25.18 6.06
CA VAL A 238 -5.94 26.43 5.49
C VAL A 238 -6.97 27.05 6.42
N THR A 239 -6.91 28.36 6.60
CA THR A 239 -7.87 29.08 7.42
C THR A 239 -9.07 29.38 6.54
N ARG A 240 -10.25 28.88 6.89
CA ARG A 240 -11.50 29.34 6.27
C ARG A 240 -11.69 30.80 6.68
N GLU A 241 -11.44 31.74 5.78
CA GLU A 241 -11.94 33.09 5.99
C GLU A 241 -13.48 33.00 6.03
N SER A 242 -14.05 33.16 7.21
CA SER A 242 -15.49 33.20 7.39
C SER A 242 -16.07 34.29 6.49
N SER A 243 -16.80 33.87 5.47
CA SER A 243 -17.52 34.77 4.59
C SER A 243 -18.48 35.65 5.41
N GLY A 244 -18.23 36.95 5.40
CA GLY A 244 -19.29 37.95 5.55
C GLY A 244 -19.26 38.84 6.79
N GLY A 245 -18.43 39.88 6.76
CA GLY A 245 -18.91 41.20 7.18
C GLY A 245 -19.38 41.96 5.94
N LEU A 246 -20.50 42.68 6.02
CA LEU A 246 -21.06 43.55 4.95
C LEU A 246 -20.06 44.56 4.33
N LEU A 247 -18.85 44.66 4.90
CA LEU A 247 -17.76 45.54 4.49
C LEU A 247 -16.84 44.96 3.41
N SER A 248 -16.75 43.63 3.21
CA SER A 248 -15.86 43.05 2.19
C SER A 248 -16.38 43.25 0.76
N ARG A 249 -17.71 43.36 0.59
CA ARG A 249 -18.35 43.61 -0.72
C ARG A 249 -18.11 45.02 -1.27
N PHE A 250 -17.55 45.93 -0.48
CA PHE A 250 -17.30 47.32 -0.87
C PHE A 250 -15.83 47.59 -1.27
N LYS A 251 -14.96 46.57 -1.19
CA LYS A 251 -13.51 46.66 -1.45
C LYS A 251 -13.01 45.81 -2.62
N SER A 252 -13.88 45.29 -3.49
CA SER A 252 -13.44 44.57 -4.69
C SER A 252 -12.99 45.55 -5.78
N ASP A 253 -11.79 46.11 -5.60
CA ASP A 253 -10.96 46.58 -6.71
C ASP A 253 -10.05 45.40 -7.11
N GLY A 254 -9.89 45.13 -8.41
CA GLY A 254 -9.37 43.87 -8.97
C GLY A 254 -7.91 43.48 -8.65
N SER A 255 -7.30 44.08 -7.63
CA SER A 255 -5.96 43.75 -7.13
C SER A 255 -5.93 42.59 -6.14
N ASP A 256 -6.99 42.38 -5.35
CA ASP A 256 -7.01 41.33 -4.31
C ASP A 256 -7.17 39.91 -4.91
N ASP A 257 -8.07 39.72 -5.88
CA ASP A 257 -8.29 38.40 -6.54
C ASP A 257 -7.03 37.85 -7.21
N ASN A 258 -6.20 38.72 -7.79
CA ASN A 258 -4.93 38.31 -8.42
C ASN A 258 -3.88 37.88 -7.38
N MET A 259 -3.90 38.46 -6.18
CA MET A 259 -2.95 38.12 -5.12
C MET A 259 -3.31 36.77 -4.50
N ASP A 260 -4.60 36.49 -4.32
CA ASP A 260 -5.08 35.21 -3.76
C ASP A 260 -4.85 34.03 -4.72
N ALA A 261 -5.05 34.23 -6.02
CA ALA A 261 -4.72 33.23 -7.03
C ALA A 261 -3.21 32.90 -7.05
N ALA A 262 -2.35 33.91 -6.91
CA ALA A 262 -0.90 33.72 -6.86
C ALA A 262 -0.47 32.99 -5.58
N ASN A 263 -1.06 33.33 -4.43
CA ASN A 263 -0.82 32.65 -3.15
C ASN A 263 -1.22 31.18 -3.21
N THR A 264 -2.40 30.88 -3.77
CA THR A 264 -2.89 29.51 -3.99
C THR A 264 -1.92 28.69 -4.85
N THR A 265 -1.49 29.24 -5.99
CA THR A 265 -0.50 28.57 -6.85
C THR A 265 0.83 28.33 -6.11
N ASN A 266 1.32 29.29 -5.33
CA ASN A 266 2.57 29.12 -4.58
C ASN A 266 2.44 28.04 -3.49
N ARG A 267 1.32 27.98 -2.77
CA ARG A 267 1.03 26.93 -1.79
C ARG A 267 1.00 25.55 -2.45
N ILE A 268 0.26 25.39 -3.55
CA ILE A 268 0.19 24.11 -4.28
C ILE A 268 1.59 23.65 -4.68
N THR A 269 2.38 24.51 -5.35
CA THR A 269 3.74 24.12 -5.77
C THR A 269 4.67 23.83 -4.58
N SER A 270 4.47 24.49 -3.44
CA SER A 270 5.20 24.19 -2.19
C SER A 270 4.85 22.81 -1.65
N LEU A 271 3.56 22.46 -1.62
CA LEU A 271 3.09 21.15 -1.20
C LEU A 271 3.58 20.04 -2.14
N VAL A 272 3.56 20.25 -3.46
CA VAL A 272 4.13 19.30 -4.42
C VAL A 272 5.59 19.01 -4.11
N ARG A 273 6.41 20.06 -3.90
CA ARG A 273 7.83 19.89 -3.53
C ARG A 273 8.00 19.15 -2.21
N LYS A 274 7.22 19.50 -1.18
CA LYS A 274 7.26 18.83 0.12
C LYS A 274 6.83 17.37 0.03
N ALA A 275 5.84 17.04 -0.79
CA ALA A 275 5.37 15.67 -0.97
C ALA A 275 6.42 14.81 -1.71
N ALA A 276 7.06 15.37 -2.74
CA ALA A 276 8.05 14.66 -3.55
C ALA A 276 9.40 14.47 -2.84
N LEU A 277 9.85 15.49 -2.11
CA LEU A 277 11.16 15.49 -1.42
C LEU A 277 11.04 15.11 0.06
N GLY A 278 9.81 14.90 0.54
CA GLY A 278 9.53 14.50 1.91
C GLY A 278 9.73 13.01 2.12
N ARG A 279 9.19 12.51 3.23
CA ARG A 279 9.20 11.09 3.55
C ARG A 279 8.20 10.34 2.67
N LEU A 280 8.71 9.49 1.78
CA LEU A 280 7.92 8.60 0.94
C LEU A 280 7.50 7.34 1.72
N THR A 281 6.46 6.63 1.26
CA THR A 281 6.07 5.34 1.85
C THR A 281 7.19 4.31 1.73
N LEU A 282 7.87 4.28 0.59
CA LEU A 282 9.13 3.58 0.36
C LEU A 282 10.20 4.61 -0.01
N PRO A 283 11.20 4.87 0.86
CA PRO A 283 12.26 5.83 0.57
C PRO A 283 13.08 5.42 -0.66
N CYS A 284 13.13 6.30 -1.67
CA CYS A 284 13.92 6.11 -2.87
C CYS A 284 14.31 7.46 -3.51
N GLU A 285 15.22 7.41 -4.46
CA GLU A 285 15.40 8.51 -5.40
C GLU A 285 14.18 8.57 -6.32
N ILE A 286 13.67 9.79 -6.56
CA ILE A 286 12.49 10.01 -7.42
C ILE A 286 12.87 10.15 -8.90
N ASP A 287 14.15 10.42 -9.17
CA ASP A 287 14.71 10.46 -10.52
C ASP A 287 14.62 9.07 -11.15
N GLY A 288 14.16 9.03 -12.39
CA GLY A 288 13.98 7.81 -13.15
C GLY A 288 12.68 7.04 -12.89
N ALA A 289 11.77 7.53 -12.04
CA ALA A 289 10.43 6.95 -11.95
C ALA A 289 9.77 6.90 -13.35
N GLU A 290 9.15 5.78 -13.73
CA GLU A 290 8.61 5.62 -15.09
C GLU A 290 7.39 6.52 -15.33
N ARG A 291 6.49 6.58 -14.35
CA ARG A 291 5.26 7.39 -14.39
C ARG A 291 5.03 8.06 -13.04
N ALA A 292 4.42 9.24 -13.07
CA ALA A 292 4.00 9.95 -11.88
C ALA A 292 2.56 10.45 -11.98
N LEU A 293 1.86 10.47 -10.85
CA LEU A 293 0.52 11.07 -10.71
C LEU A 293 0.50 12.03 -9.52
N LEU A 294 0.10 13.27 -9.78
CA LEU A 294 -0.11 14.30 -8.77
C LEU A 294 -1.61 14.44 -8.45
N VAL A 295 -1.98 14.25 -7.18
CA VAL A 295 -3.34 14.48 -6.67
C VAL A 295 -3.30 15.62 -5.66
N LEU A 296 -4.08 16.68 -5.90
CA LEU A 296 -4.28 17.75 -4.94
C LEU A 296 -5.66 17.66 -4.30
N SER A 297 -5.74 17.50 -2.99
CA SER A 297 -7.01 17.45 -2.25
C SER A 297 -7.19 18.67 -1.36
N GLY A 298 -8.39 19.20 -1.27
CA GLY A 298 -8.73 20.34 -0.40
C GLY A 298 -9.97 21.09 -0.86
N PRO A 299 -10.33 22.20 -0.19
CA PRO A 299 -11.47 23.01 -0.59
C PRO A 299 -11.31 23.54 -2.02
N PRO A 300 -12.36 23.56 -2.86
CA PRO A 300 -12.27 24.04 -4.24
C PRO A 300 -11.67 25.45 -4.37
N THR A 301 -11.98 26.35 -3.44
CA THR A 301 -11.44 27.73 -3.40
C THR A 301 -9.94 27.79 -3.16
N GLU A 302 -9.34 26.71 -2.67
CA GLU A 302 -7.92 26.61 -2.35
C GLU A 302 -7.13 25.79 -3.38
N LEU A 303 -7.78 25.40 -4.49
CA LEU A 303 -7.21 24.64 -5.59
C LEU A 303 -7.27 25.47 -6.88
N ASN A 304 -6.23 25.40 -7.71
CA ASN A 304 -6.24 26.01 -9.03
C ASN A 304 -5.39 25.23 -10.05
N ARG A 305 -5.85 25.22 -11.30
CA ARG A 305 -5.21 24.54 -12.44
C ARG A 305 -3.79 25.00 -12.67
N LYS A 306 -3.53 26.31 -12.55
CA LYS A 306 -2.18 26.88 -12.73
C LYS A 306 -1.17 26.30 -11.74
N GLY A 307 -1.58 26.04 -10.49
CA GLY A 307 -0.77 25.37 -9.48
C GLY A 307 -0.49 23.92 -9.83
N ILE A 308 -1.53 23.19 -10.27
CA ILE A 308 -1.44 21.79 -10.67
C ILE A 308 -0.51 21.63 -11.89
N GLU A 309 -0.69 22.43 -12.94
CA GLU A 309 0.15 22.41 -14.15
C GLU A 309 1.62 22.71 -13.83
N ARG A 310 1.89 23.68 -12.96
CA ARG A 310 3.26 23.99 -12.49
C ARG A 310 3.85 22.86 -11.66
N GLY A 311 3.04 22.24 -10.79
CA GLY A 311 3.44 21.09 -9.99
C GLY A 311 3.81 19.90 -10.87
N ARG A 312 2.98 19.57 -11.85
CA ARG A 312 3.22 18.51 -12.84
C ARG A 312 4.51 18.76 -13.62
N LYS A 313 4.70 19.96 -14.16
CA LYS A 313 5.92 20.31 -14.90
C LYS A 313 7.17 20.20 -14.01
N TRP A 314 7.09 20.67 -12.77
CA TRP A 314 8.21 20.53 -11.84
C TRP A 314 8.50 19.04 -11.54
N LEU A 315 7.48 18.21 -11.36
CA LEU A 315 7.66 16.77 -11.15
C LEU A 315 8.30 16.09 -12.37
N GLU A 316 7.87 16.43 -13.58
CA GLU A 316 8.48 15.96 -14.83
C GLU A 316 9.98 16.30 -14.86
N GLU A 317 10.35 17.53 -14.48
CA GLU A 317 11.75 17.95 -14.39
C GLU A 317 12.56 17.22 -13.31
N GLN A 318 11.93 16.82 -12.19
CA GLN A 318 12.64 16.12 -11.10
C GLN A 318 12.72 14.61 -11.27
N THR A 319 11.73 14.01 -11.92
CA THR A 319 11.61 12.56 -12.07
C THR A 319 12.16 12.07 -13.40
N GLY A 320 12.23 12.94 -14.42
CA GLY A 320 12.49 12.51 -15.79
C GLY A 320 11.43 11.57 -16.36
N SER A 321 10.28 11.42 -15.68
CA SER A 321 9.21 10.51 -16.08
C SER A 321 8.67 10.85 -17.45
N MET A 322 8.38 9.82 -18.26
CA MET A 322 7.80 10.00 -19.59
C MET A 322 6.35 10.51 -19.53
N GLU A 323 5.64 10.21 -18.45
CA GLU A 323 4.25 10.60 -18.26
C GLU A 323 4.03 11.10 -16.83
N VAL A 324 3.70 12.38 -16.70
CA VAL A 324 3.27 12.99 -15.44
C VAL A 324 1.81 13.43 -15.54
N ARG A 325 0.94 12.68 -14.88
CA ARG A 325 -0.49 12.94 -14.75
C ARG A 325 -0.77 13.84 -13.54
N GLY A 326 -1.95 14.44 -13.50
CA GLY A 326 -2.39 15.07 -12.27
C GLY A 326 -3.65 15.89 -12.38
N GLY A 327 -4.31 16.03 -11.24
CA GLY A 327 -5.59 16.68 -11.10
C GLY A 327 -5.94 16.98 -9.64
N ASP A 328 -7.16 17.44 -9.43
CA ASP A 328 -7.71 17.75 -8.12
C ASP A 328 -8.69 16.69 -7.60
N TYR A 329 -8.83 16.66 -6.27
CA TYR A 329 -9.82 15.94 -5.49
C TYR A 329 -10.50 16.94 -4.55
N PRO A 330 -11.51 17.69 -5.02
CA PRO A 330 -12.17 18.73 -4.23
C PRO A 330 -12.92 18.14 -3.02
N VAL A 331 -12.58 18.62 -1.82
CA VAL A 331 -13.23 18.26 -0.56
C VAL A 331 -13.65 19.53 0.15
N SER A 332 -14.89 19.96 -0.08
CA SER A 332 -15.42 21.25 0.39
C SER A 332 -15.28 21.45 1.90
N ASP A 333 -15.44 20.38 2.68
CA ASP A 333 -15.39 20.40 4.14
C ASP A 333 -14.01 20.23 4.77
N SER A 334 -12.96 20.13 3.95
CA SER A 334 -11.60 20.03 4.46
C SER A 334 -11.09 21.35 5.04
N SER A 335 -10.37 21.28 6.16
CA SER A 335 -9.55 22.39 6.66
C SER A 335 -8.09 22.30 6.19
N TYR A 336 -7.80 21.41 5.26
CA TYR A 336 -6.44 21.12 4.77
C TYR A 336 -6.40 21.12 3.25
N VAL A 337 -5.25 21.56 2.72
CA VAL A 337 -4.83 21.25 1.35
C VAL A 337 -3.70 20.23 1.43
N ALA A 338 -3.87 19.11 0.74
CA ALA A 338 -2.92 18.02 0.68
C ALA A 338 -2.46 17.78 -0.76
N SER A 339 -1.18 17.42 -0.92
CA SER A 339 -0.60 16.93 -2.16
C SER A 339 -0.17 15.48 -1.94
N VAL A 340 -0.65 14.59 -2.80
CA VAL A 340 -0.25 13.19 -2.87
C VAL A 340 0.40 12.94 -4.22
N ILE A 341 1.55 12.28 -4.19
CA ILE A 341 2.31 11.98 -5.42
C ILE A 341 2.55 10.48 -5.46
N LEU A 342 1.96 9.81 -6.43
CA LEU A 342 2.26 8.43 -6.76
C LEU A 342 3.41 8.40 -7.77
N LEU A 343 4.47 7.68 -7.43
CA LEU A 343 5.59 7.39 -8.32
C LEU A 343 5.60 5.89 -8.61
N SER A 344 5.42 5.51 -9.88
CA SER A 344 5.36 4.12 -10.33
C SER A 344 6.57 3.75 -11.17
N GLY A 345 6.99 2.49 -11.08
CA GLY A 345 8.20 2.01 -11.74
C GLY A 345 9.46 2.62 -11.13
N VAL A 346 9.48 2.80 -9.80
CA VAL A 346 10.69 3.31 -9.14
C VAL A 346 11.79 2.25 -9.18
N HIS A 347 13.01 2.71 -9.41
CA HIS A 347 14.20 1.87 -9.44
C HIS A 347 15.24 2.38 -8.45
N ASN A 348 16.37 1.66 -8.35
CA ASN A 348 17.48 2.02 -7.46
C ASN A 348 17.09 2.16 -5.97
N VAL A 349 16.07 1.45 -5.50
CA VAL A 349 15.60 1.57 -4.11
C VAL A 349 16.57 0.87 -3.14
N PRO A 350 17.24 1.58 -2.20
CA PRO A 350 18.23 0.97 -1.30
C PRO A 350 17.64 -0.15 -0.45
N ARG A 351 16.44 0.05 0.10
CA ARG A 351 15.74 -0.94 0.93
C ARG A 351 15.47 -2.25 0.17
N ILE A 352 15.11 -2.16 -1.11
CA ILE A 352 14.86 -3.35 -1.93
C ILE A 352 16.16 -4.09 -2.23
N LYS A 353 17.27 -3.37 -2.47
CA LYS A 353 18.58 -4.00 -2.66
C LYS A 353 19.04 -4.73 -1.40
N GLU A 354 18.81 -4.14 -0.23
CA GLU A 354 19.09 -4.78 1.07
C GLU A 354 18.31 -6.09 1.21
N LEU A 355 17.00 -6.07 0.95
CA LEU A 355 16.18 -7.28 0.99
C LEU A 355 16.69 -8.34 -0.01
N GLN A 356 17.01 -7.93 -1.24
CA GLN A 356 17.57 -8.85 -2.24
C GLN A 356 18.88 -9.50 -1.77
N GLN A 357 19.77 -8.72 -1.15
CA GLN A 357 21.03 -9.23 -0.61
C GLN A 357 20.78 -10.25 0.51
N VAL A 358 19.86 -9.95 1.44
CA VAL A 358 19.48 -10.88 2.51
C VAL A 358 18.92 -12.19 1.96
N ALA A 359 18.09 -12.13 0.91
CA ALA A 359 17.57 -13.34 0.26
C ALA A 359 18.67 -14.18 -0.39
N ILE A 360 19.66 -13.54 -1.03
CA ILE A 360 20.79 -14.24 -1.66
C ILE A 360 21.64 -14.94 -0.59
N GLU A 361 22.04 -14.21 0.46
CA GLU A 361 22.85 -14.75 1.56
C GLU A 361 22.13 -15.90 2.28
N ALA A 362 20.82 -15.78 2.49
CA ALA A 362 20.04 -16.85 3.10
C ALA A 362 19.96 -18.10 2.20
N GLN A 363 19.88 -17.93 0.88
CA GLN A 363 19.88 -19.06 -0.05
C GLN A 363 21.22 -19.80 -0.05
N GLU A 364 22.33 -19.05 -0.10
CA GLU A 364 23.69 -19.60 -0.01
C GLU A 364 23.89 -20.40 1.28
N ASN A 365 23.48 -19.83 2.43
CA ASN A 365 23.58 -20.52 3.72
C ASN A 365 22.74 -21.81 3.78
N ILE A 366 21.55 -21.83 3.18
CA ILE A 366 20.70 -23.03 3.15
C ILE A 366 21.34 -24.13 2.31
N ASP A 367 21.92 -23.77 1.17
CA ASP A 367 22.59 -24.72 0.28
C ASP A 367 23.85 -25.31 0.96
N GLU A 368 24.60 -24.51 1.72
CA GLU A 368 25.75 -24.97 2.53
C GLU A 368 25.31 -25.92 3.65
N ILE A 369 24.30 -25.55 4.44
CA ILE A 369 23.78 -26.39 5.54
C ILE A 369 23.26 -27.72 5.00
N ARG A 370 22.60 -27.71 3.84
CA ARG A 370 22.10 -28.93 3.21
C ARG A 370 23.25 -29.85 2.76
N ALA A 371 24.28 -29.30 2.14
CA ALA A 371 25.46 -30.06 1.74
C ALA A 371 26.18 -30.66 2.96
N GLU A 372 26.36 -29.89 4.03
CA GLU A 372 26.96 -30.37 5.29
C GLU A 372 26.07 -31.43 5.95
N SER A 373 24.74 -31.28 5.90
CA SER A 373 23.81 -32.27 6.45
C SER A 373 23.83 -33.59 5.67
N GLU A 374 23.92 -33.54 4.34
CA GLU A 374 24.07 -34.72 3.48
C GLU A 374 25.42 -35.42 3.77
N GLU A 375 26.52 -34.68 3.89
CA GLU A 375 27.84 -35.22 4.25
C GLU A 375 27.86 -35.82 5.67
N ASN A 376 27.26 -35.15 6.66
CA ASN A 376 27.15 -35.65 8.02
C ASN A 376 26.26 -36.90 8.11
N LEU A 377 25.18 -36.97 7.32
CA LEU A 377 24.34 -38.16 7.23
C LEU A 377 25.10 -39.34 6.60
N GLU A 378 25.84 -39.10 5.52
CA GLU A 378 26.70 -40.11 4.89
C GLU A 378 27.74 -40.63 5.90
N GLN A 379 28.43 -39.74 6.62
CA GLN A 379 29.37 -40.16 7.68
C GLN A 379 28.70 -40.95 8.81
N LEU A 380 27.48 -40.59 9.21
CA LEU A 380 26.71 -41.32 10.23
C LEU A 380 26.24 -42.71 9.78
N VAL A 381 26.03 -42.90 8.48
CA VAL A 381 25.52 -44.15 7.89
C VAL A 381 26.66 -45.06 7.43
N GLU A 382 27.79 -44.50 6.99
CA GLU A 382 28.94 -45.21 6.44
C GLU A 382 30.10 -45.41 7.46
N ASP A 383 29.90 -45.09 8.74
CA ASP A 383 30.92 -45.35 9.78
C ASP A 383 31.04 -46.88 10.03
N ASP A 384 32.04 -47.48 9.37
CA ASP A 384 32.40 -48.90 9.22
C ASP A 384 32.76 -49.66 10.54
N GLU A 385 32.06 -49.45 11.66
CA GLU A 385 32.25 -50.28 12.87
C GLU A 385 31.06 -51.17 13.27
N ASP A 386 29.83 -50.94 12.77
CA ASP A 386 28.70 -51.85 12.99
C ASP A 386 27.70 -51.81 11.82
N GLU A 387 27.92 -52.64 10.78
CA GLU A 387 26.96 -52.90 9.70
C GLU A 387 25.68 -53.57 10.27
N LEU A 388 24.70 -52.77 10.65
CA LEU A 388 23.33 -53.24 10.86
C LEU A 388 22.51 -52.93 9.60
N ASP A 389 21.94 -53.98 9.01
CA ASP A 389 21.03 -53.84 7.86
C ASP A 389 19.88 -52.88 8.20
N PRO A 390 19.54 -51.93 7.30
CA PRO A 390 18.40 -51.05 7.48
C PRO A 390 17.09 -51.85 7.56
N LEU A 391 16.12 -51.29 8.28
CA LEU A 391 14.84 -51.94 8.59
C LEU A 391 13.91 -52.16 7.36
N PHE A 392 14.24 -51.59 6.20
CA PHE A 392 13.45 -51.66 4.96
C PHE A 392 14.31 -51.65 3.71
#